data_AF-A0A897ND44-F1
#
_entry.id   AF-A0A897ND44-F1
#
_cell.length_a   1.000
_cell.length_b   1.000
_cell.length_c   1.000
_cell.angle_alpha   90.00
_cell.angle_beta   90.00
_cell.angle_gamma   90.00
#
_symmetry.space_group_name_H-M   'P 1'
#
loop_
_entity.id
_entity.type
_entity.pdbx_description
1 polymer ?
#
loop_
_entity_poly.entity_id
_entity_poly.type
_entity_poly.pdbx_seq_one_letter_code
_entity_poly.pdbx_strand_id
1 'polypeptide(L)'
;MVADVVPDDEALVGYQVRKDIEVDESESGFPEFIVTAGENEERTLVTVTNRLGEDTAIEIVNVEVTTQSDGEPNVVNVEWDKGSFGPGEIADIRGKIACEKAGSDVVELTVTVESAGVTASLFGATDTRRFVVRCESESLPDLTSDFLSQGKSGESSAKVTFNGLGQVTLNHDEPGTVDVQFYVGSKTGANKQMSVDTHPSETIKTNQKVSGDTFTGESVVGVRIAGSDAIYLHPSWNQDGCKFDNGSGGIVSRPASIEDIDPIEC
;
A
#
# COMPACT_ATOMS: atom_id res chain seq x y z
N MET A 1 16.01 36.62 -25.86
CA MET A 1 15.89 37.16 -24.49
C MET A 1 15.99 35.97 -23.57
N VAL A 2 17.00 35.91 -22.70
CA VAL A 2 17.15 34.82 -21.73
C VAL A 2 16.23 35.18 -20.56
N ALA A 3 15.21 34.35 -20.31
CA ALA A 3 14.32 34.55 -19.17
C ALA A 3 15.05 34.10 -17.90
N ASP A 4 15.16 34.99 -16.92
CA ASP A 4 15.67 34.64 -15.58
C ASP A 4 14.73 33.63 -14.91
N VAL A 5 15.32 32.67 -14.20
CA VAL A 5 14.59 31.72 -13.36
C VAL A 5 14.16 32.47 -12.09
N VAL A 6 12.87 32.74 -11.97
CA VAL A 6 12.25 33.40 -10.81
C VAL A 6 11.38 32.40 -10.04
N PRO A 7 11.22 32.59 -8.71
CA PRO A 7 10.23 31.86 -7.92
C PRO A 7 8.84 31.89 -8.58
N ASP A 8 8.07 30.82 -8.48
CA ASP A 8 6.80 30.70 -9.22
C ASP A 8 5.75 31.73 -8.85
N ASP A 9 5.82 32.34 -7.67
CA ASP A 9 4.99 33.47 -7.22
C ASP A 9 5.41 34.81 -7.84
N GLU A 10 6.65 34.91 -8.33
CA GLU A 10 7.23 36.07 -9.02
C GLU A 10 7.39 35.86 -10.53
N ALA A 11 7.14 34.64 -11.02
CA ALA A 11 7.27 34.27 -12.42
C ALA A 11 6.13 34.82 -13.30
N LEU A 12 6.50 35.28 -14.50
CA LEU A 12 5.55 35.70 -15.56
C LEU A 12 4.72 34.53 -16.11
N VAL A 13 5.15 33.30 -15.84
CA VAL A 13 4.37 32.07 -15.99
C VAL A 13 4.59 31.25 -14.73
N GLY A 14 3.52 30.95 -13.99
CA GLY A 14 3.60 30.20 -12.73
C GLY A 14 3.15 28.75 -12.89
N TYR A 15 3.77 27.84 -12.14
CA TYR A 15 3.30 26.47 -11.97
C TYR A 15 2.50 26.36 -10.69
N GLN A 16 1.43 25.57 -10.74
CA GLN A 16 0.76 25.14 -9.53
C GLN A 16 0.50 23.63 -9.62
N VAL A 17 1.21 22.91 -8.76
CA VAL A 17 0.82 21.56 -8.35
C VAL A 17 -0.36 21.75 -7.39
N ARG A 18 -1.53 21.17 -7.70
CA ARG A 18 -2.80 21.58 -7.05
C ARG A 18 -2.80 21.32 -5.53
N LYS A 19 -3.67 22.04 -4.81
CA LYS A 19 -3.85 22.01 -3.33
C LYS A 19 -4.47 20.72 -2.77
N ASP A 20 -5.01 19.85 -3.61
CA ASP A 20 -5.52 18.52 -3.25
C ASP A 20 -4.41 17.46 -3.14
N ILE A 21 -3.17 17.87 -3.40
CA ILE A 21 -1.98 17.15 -3.02
C ILE A 21 -1.64 17.60 -1.61
N GLU A 22 -1.78 16.69 -0.65
CA GLU A 22 -1.25 16.93 0.68
C GLU A 22 0.27 17.13 0.52
N VAL A 23 0.76 18.28 0.98
CA VAL A 23 2.20 18.43 1.24
C VAL A 23 2.44 17.50 2.42
N ASP A 24 2.75 16.23 2.11
CA ASP A 24 3.07 15.22 3.09
C ASP A 24 4.33 15.67 3.83
N GLU A 25 4.42 15.37 5.13
CA GLU A 25 5.66 15.53 5.91
C GLU A 25 6.72 14.50 5.50
N SER A 26 6.69 14.06 4.24
CA SER A 26 7.58 13.05 3.70
C SER A 26 9.00 13.60 3.59
N GLU A 27 9.99 12.70 3.73
CA GLU A 27 11.42 13.05 3.67
C GLU A 27 11.84 13.70 2.34
N SER A 28 11.00 13.63 1.30
CA SER A 28 11.34 14.10 -0.04
C SER A 28 11.27 15.62 -0.19
N GLY A 29 10.41 16.30 0.58
CA GLY A 29 10.17 17.74 0.46
C GLY A 29 9.46 18.18 -0.82
N PHE A 30 8.91 17.25 -1.62
CA PHE A 30 8.14 17.55 -2.85
C PHE A 30 6.64 17.20 -2.65
N PRO A 31 5.73 17.83 -3.42
CA PRO A 31 4.33 17.40 -3.48
C PRO A 31 4.19 15.93 -3.91
N GLU A 32 3.18 15.21 -3.40
CA GLU A 32 3.00 13.78 -3.71
C GLU A 32 1.65 13.43 -4.35
N PHE A 33 1.68 12.54 -5.35
CA PHE A 33 0.51 11.83 -5.85
C PHE A 33 0.49 10.42 -5.30
N ILE A 34 -0.51 10.10 -4.48
CA ILE A 34 -0.72 8.75 -3.94
C ILE A 34 -1.78 8.05 -4.79
N VAL A 35 -1.44 6.87 -5.30
CA VAL A 35 -2.37 5.99 -6.03
C VAL A 35 -2.27 4.55 -5.53
N THR A 36 -3.31 3.76 -5.75
CA THR A 36 -3.30 2.33 -5.43
C THR A 36 -2.65 1.54 -6.57
N ALA A 37 -1.67 0.70 -6.22
CA ALA A 37 -0.98 -0.16 -7.18
C ALA A 37 -1.98 -1.08 -7.90
N GLY A 38 -1.86 -1.18 -9.22
CA GLY A 38 -2.76 -1.90 -10.11
C GLY A 38 -3.87 -1.01 -10.70
N GLU A 39 -4.13 0.16 -10.11
CA GLU A 39 -5.07 1.14 -10.63
C GLU A 39 -4.31 2.20 -11.43
N ASN A 40 -4.35 2.07 -12.76
CA ASN A 40 -3.75 3.10 -13.59
C ASN A 40 -4.70 4.31 -13.71
N GLU A 41 -4.44 5.35 -12.91
CA GLU A 41 -5.32 6.52 -12.78
C GLU A 41 -4.84 7.73 -13.58
N GLU A 42 -5.76 8.46 -14.23
CA GLU A 42 -5.45 9.74 -14.86
C GLU A 42 -5.52 10.87 -13.82
N ARG A 43 -4.45 11.67 -13.75
CA ARG A 43 -4.34 12.80 -12.83
C ARG A 43 -3.91 14.07 -13.57
N THR A 44 -4.38 15.21 -13.08
CA THR A 44 -3.80 16.50 -13.46
C THR A 44 -2.48 16.66 -12.71
N LEU A 45 -1.38 16.70 -13.45
CA LEU A 45 -0.02 16.75 -12.90
C LEU A 45 0.34 18.17 -12.48
N VAL A 46 0.03 19.12 -13.37
CA VAL A 46 0.44 20.51 -13.26
C VAL A 46 -0.61 21.40 -13.93
N THR A 47 -0.92 22.54 -13.31
CA THR A 47 -1.66 23.62 -13.95
C THR A 47 -0.70 24.77 -14.26
N VAL A 48 -0.68 25.23 -15.52
CA VAL A 48 0.13 26.35 -16.01
C VAL A 48 -0.75 27.60 -16.05
N THR A 49 -0.31 28.68 -15.41
CA THR A 49 -1.04 29.97 -15.42
C THR A 49 -0.26 31.02 -16.21
N ASN A 50 -0.91 31.66 -17.19
CA ASN A 50 -0.33 32.80 -17.90
C ASN A 50 -0.43 34.06 -17.04
N ARG A 51 0.71 34.62 -16.62
CA ARG A 51 0.77 35.86 -15.81
C ARG A 51 1.42 37.03 -16.56
N LEU A 52 1.54 36.92 -17.89
CA LEU A 52 2.01 38.03 -18.72
C LEU A 52 0.99 39.18 -18.71
N GLY A 53 1.49 40.39 -19.00
CA GLY A 53 0.66 41.59 -19.08
C GLY A 53 -0.38 41.53 -20.22
N GLU A 54 -1.33 42.47 -20.17
CA GLU A 54 -2.51 42.53 -21.05
C GLU A 54 -2.17 42.26 -22.53
N ASP A 55 -3.03 41.45 -23.18
CA ASP A 55 -2.98 40.98 -24.59
C ASP A 55 -1.88 39.98 -24.98
N THR A 56 -1.10 39.45 -24.04
CA THR A 56 -0.08 38.43 -24.36
C THR A 56 -0.60 37.01 -24.13
N ALA A 57 -1.00 36.33 -25.21
CA ALA A 57 -1.37 34.91 -25.16
C ALA A 57 -0.13 34.00 -25.25
N ILE A 58 -0.19 32.84 -24.60
CA ILE A 58 0.82 31.78 -24.70
C ILE A 58 0.20 30.44 -25.07
N GLU A 59 0.99 29.53 -25.62
CA GLU A 59 0.59 28.16 -25.93
C GLU A 59 1.63 27.18 -25.39
N ILE A 60 1.18 26.03 -24.86
CA ILE A 60 2.06 24.92 -24.51
C ILE A 60 2.37 24.12 -25.78
N VAL A 61 3.62 24.16 -26.22
CA VAL A 61 4.06 23.49 -27.46
C VAL A 61 4.74 22.15 -27.20
N ASN A 62 5.30 21.96 -26.01
CA ASN A 62 5.95 20.70 -25.63
C ASN A 62 5.88 20.45 -24.12
N VAL A 63 5.73 19.19 -23.74
CA VAL A 63 5.82 18.71 -22.37
C VAL A 63 6.70 17.47 -22.36
N GLU A 64 7.77 17.52 -21.57
CA GLU A 64 8.68 16.41 -21.34
C GLU A 64 8.57 15.96 -19.89
N VAL A 65 8.55 14.65 -19.68
CA VAL A 65 8.49 14.04 -18.36
C VAL A 65 9.69 13.12 -18.20
N THR A 66 10.41 13.31 -17.11
CA THR A 66 11.54 12.46 -16.71
C THR A 66 11.31 11.93 -15.31
N THR A 67 11.79 10.73 -15.05
CA THR A 67 11.71 10.06 -13.75
C THR A 67 13.12 9.80 -13.23
N GLN A 68 13.32 9.72 -11.91
CA GLN A 68 14.64 9.39 -11.37
C GLN A 68 14.99 7.92 -11.58
N SER A 69 13.99 7.04 -11.65
CA SER A 69 14.17 5.64 -11.98
C SER A 69 13.60 5.31 -13.37
N ASP A 70 14.17 4.31 -14.05
CA ASP A 70 13.61 3.75 -15.28
C ASP A 70 12.47 2.74 -15.00
N GLY A 71 12.03 2.63 -13.74
CA GLY A 71 11.07 1.64 -13.26
C GLY A 71 9.69 2.23 -12.97
N GLU A 72 8.85 1.43 -12.34
CA GLU A 72 7.59 1.90 -11.76
C GLU A 72 7.81 2.41 -10.32
N PRO A 73 7.02 3.39 -9.86
CA PRO A 73 5.91 4.02 -10.59
C PRO A 73 6.35 5.10 -11.59
N ASN A 74 5.64 5.22 -12.70
CA ASN A 74 5.94 6.20 -13.75
C ASN A 74 4.69 6.91 -14.28
N VAL A 75 4.90 8.02 -14.99
CA VAL A 75 3.82 8.81 -15.62
C VAL A 75 3.85 8.59 -17.13
N VAL A 76 2.74 8.12 -17.68
CA VAL A 76 2.57 7.79 -19.10
C VAL A 76 1.40 8.56 -19.71
N ASN A 77 1.31 8.56 -21.04
CA ASN A 77 0.22 9.20 -21.80
C ASN A 77 -0.02 10.65 -21.38
N VAL A 78 1.04 11.45 -21.35
CA VAL A 78 0.95 12.86 -20.94
C VAL A 78 0.29 13.68 -22.04
N GLU A 79 -0.78 14.37 -21.66
CA GLU A 79 -1.59 15.23 -22.50
C GLU A 79 -1.72 16.61 -21.87
N TRP A 80 -2.06 17.62 -22.68
CA TRP A 80 -2.23 18.98 -22.20
C TRP A 80 -3.27 19.74 -23.03
N ASP A 81 -3.87 20.76 -22.41
CA ASP A 81 -4.83 21.62 -23.09
C ASP A 81 -4.16 22.34 -24.27
N LYS A 82 -4.74 22.16 -25.47
CA LYS A 82 -4.21 22.69 -26.73
C LYS A 82 -4.73 24.09 -27.02
N GLY A 83 -3.92 24.87 -27.73
CA GLY A 83 -4.26 26.22 -28.16
C GLY A 83 -3.70 27.31 -27.23
N SER A 84 -3.86 28.55 -27.68
CA SER A 84 -3.37 29.72 -26.95
C SER A 84 -4.33 30.13 -25.84
N PHE A 85 -3.78 30.49 -24.67
CA PHE A 85 -4.52 31.00 -23.52
C PHE A 85 -3.96 32.38 -23.08
N GLY A 86 -4.88 33.29 -22.80
CA GLY A 86 -4.63 34.70 -22.52
C GLY A 86 -4.20 34.98 -21.07
N PRO A 87 -3.95 36.26 -20.72
CA PRO A 87 -3.57 36.65 -19.37
C PRO A 87 -4.58 36.20 -18.31
N GLY A 88 -4.08 35.58 -17.24
CA GLY A 88 -4.89 35.04 -16.14
C GLY A 88 -5.60 33.71 -16.44
N GLU A 89 -5.58 33.24 -17.70
CA GLU A 89 -6.10 31.92 -18.06
C GLU A 89 -5.10 30.81 -17.68
N ILE A 90 -5.64 29.59 -17.60
CA ILE A 90 -4.91 28.39 -17.19
C ILE A 90 -4.97 27.32 -18.27
N ALA A 91 -3.96 26.45 -18.29
CA ALA A 91 -3.93 25.23 -19.08
C ALA A 91 -3.41 24.08 -18.22
N ASP A 92 -4.10 22.93 -18.25
CA ASP A 92 -3.70 21.76 -17.48
C ASP A 92 -2.82 20.82 -18.30
N ILE A 93 -1.92 20.15 -17.58
CA ILE A 93 -1.14 19.01 -18.04
C ILE A 93 -1.63 17.80 -17.24
N ARG A 94 -2.09 16.77 -17.95
CA ARG A 94 -2.66 15.54 -17.39
C ARG A 94 -1.78 14.36 -17.80
N GLY A 95 -1.72 13.34 -16.96
CA GLY A 95 -1.00 12.12 -17.26
C GLY A 95 -1.58 10.96 -16.50
N LYS A 96 -1.31 9.76 -16.99
CA LYS A 96 -1.73 8.52 -16.36
C LYS A 96 -0.59 7.99 -15.50
N ILE A 97 -0.84 7.79 -14.22
CA ILE A 97 0.12 7.15 -13.33
C ILE A 97 0.03 5.64 -13.57
N ALA A 98 1.13 5.04 -14.01
CA ALA A 98 1.24 3.61 -14.22
C ALA A 98 2.00 2.95 -13.07
N CYS A 99 1.36 1.95 -12.49
CA CYS A 99 1.89 1.24 -11.33
C CYS A 99 1.31 -0.18 -11.22
N GLU A 100 2.13 -1.20 -11.41
CA GLU A 100 1.76 -2.58 -11.13
C GLU A 100 2.09 -2.98 -9.68
N LYS A 101 3.05 -2.30 -9.05
CA LYS A 101 3.54 -2.61 -7.69
C LYS A 101 3.68 -1.36 -6.84
N ALA A 102 3.68 -1.59 -5.52
CA ALA A 102 3.99 -0.55 -4.56
C ALA A 102 5.43 -0.04 -4.75
N GLY A 103 5.60 1.27 -4.62
CA GLY A 103 6.88 1.95 -4.85
C GLY A 103 6.70 3.47 -4.92
N SER A 104 7.80 4.19 -5.10
CA SER A 104 7.78 5.64 -5.26
C SER A 104 8.86 6.10 -6.23
N ASP A 105 8.56 7.12 -7.04
CA ASP A 105 9.55 7.76 -7.90
C ASP A 105 9.35 9.28 -7.91
N VAL A 106 10.44 10.01 -8.13
CA VAL A 106 10.41 11.46 -8.32
C VAL A 106 10.28 11.73 -9.81
N VAL A 107 9.21 12.45 -10.16
CA VAL A 107 8.90 12.84 -11.53
C VAL A 107 9.25 14.32 -11.70
N GLU A 108 9.94 14.66 -12.78
CA GLU A 108 10.24 16.03 -13.18
C GLU A 108 9.55 16.36 -14.50
N LEU A 109 8.83 17.49 -14.56
CA LEU A 109 8.25 18.00 -15.79
C LEU A 109 9.00 19.22 -16.33
N THR A 110 9.26 19.19 -17.63
CA THR A 110 9.73 20.33 -18.41
C THR A 110 8.66 20.75 -19.40
N VAL A 111 8.21 22.00 -19.31
CA VAL A 111 7.16 22.56 -20.17
C VAL A 111 7.74 23.70 -21.00
N THR A 112 7.53 23.64 -22.31
CA THR A 112 7.91 24.69 -23.25
C THR A 112 6.66 25.44 -23.69
N VAL A 113 6.70 26.77 -23.56
CA VAL A 113 5.62 27.66 -24.00
C VAL A 113 6.10 28.61 -25.08
N GLU A 114 5.19 29.01 -25.96
CA GLU A 114 5.45 30.02 -26.98
C GLU A 114 4.45 31.17 -26.88
N SER A 115 4.92 32.37 -27.21
CA SER A 115 4.11 33.56 -27.43
C SER A 115 4.49 34.21 -28.76
N ALA A 116 3.66 35.12 -29.26
CA ALA A 116 3.91 35.82 -30.53
C ALA A 116 5.28 36.52 -30.52
N GLY A 117 6.26 35.91 -31.19
CA GLY A 117 7.63 36.42 -31.35
C GLY A 117 8.62 36.05 -30.23
N VAL A 118 8.23 35.23 -29.25
CA VAL A 118 9.12 34.75 -28.17
C VAL A 118 8.84 33.27 -27.88
N THR A 119 9.84 32.41 -28.10
CA THR A 119 9.87 31.05 -27.55
C THR A 119 10.58 31.10 -26.20
N ALA A 120 9.92 30.64 -25.15
CA ALA A 120 10.50 30.51 -23.83
C ALA A 120 10.35 29.07 -23.35
N SER A 121 11.46 28.34 -23.28
CA SER A 121 11.52 27.14 -22.45
C SER A 121 11.51 27.62 -21.01
N LEU A 122 10.41 27.36 -20.32
CA LEU A 122 10.37 27.62 -18.90
C LEU A 122 11.28 26.56 -18.27
N PHE A 123 12.30 27.03 -17.56
CA PHE A 123 13.09 26.25 -16.61
C PHE A 123 12.83 26.86 -15.22
N GLY A 124 11.56 26.91 -14.80
CA GLY A 124 11.14 27.30 -13.46
C GLY A 124 11.89 26.54 -12.37
N ALA A 125 11.85 27.07 -11.15
CA ALA A 125 12.60 26.55 -10.00
C ALA A 125 12.40 25.03 -9.85
N THR A 126 13.47 24.31 -9.54
CA THR A 126 13.51 22.84 -9.40
C THR A 126 12.44 22.28 -8.46
N ASP A 127 11.94 23.11 -7.55
CA ASP A 127 11.12 22.72 -6.42
C ASP A 127 9.61 22.72 -6.76
N THR A 128 9.21 23.29 -7.91
CA THR A 128 7.79 23.34 -8.34
C THR A 128 7.46 22.47 -9.54
N ARG A 129 8.47 21.74 -10.04
CA ARG A 129 8.38 20.82 -11.20
C ARG A 129 8.60 19.37 -10.85
N ARG A 130 9.03 19.13 -9.61
CA ARG A 130 9.24 17.80 -9.07
C ARG A 130 8.07 17.47 -8.17
N PHE A 131 7.54 16.28 -8.37
CA PHE A 131 6.61 15.67 -7.44
C PHE A 131 6.97 14.20 -7.28
N VAL A 132 6.60 13.63 -6.16
CA VAL A 132 6.70 12.19 -5.94
C VAL A 132 5.41 11.57 -6.44
N VAL A 133 5.53 10.48 -7.20
CA VAL A 133 4.43 9.55 -7.40
C VAL A 133 4.68 8.38 -6.47
N ARG A 134 3.74 8.11 -5.57
CA ARG A 134 3.77 7.01 -4.61
C ARG A 134 2.62 6.06 -4.91
N CYS A 135 2.97 4.80 -5.10
CA CYS A 135 2.02 3.73 -5.30
C CYS A 135 1.99 2.87 -4.05
N GLU A 136 0.82 2.81 -3.43
CA GLU A 136 0.61 2.02 -2.24
C GLU A 136 -0.03 0.70 -2.64
N SER A 137 0.38 -0.40 -2.02
CA SER A 137 -0.33 -1.66 -2.20
C SER A 137 -1.77 -1.47 -1.77
N GLU A 138 -2.72 -2.10 -2.47
CA GLU A 138 -4.10 -2.19 -2.02
C GLU A 138 -4.13 -2.63 -0.55
N SER A 139 -4.52 -1.71 0.34
CA SER A 139 -4.62 -1.98 1.75
C SER A 139 -5.87 -2.82 1.96
N LEU A 140 -5.65 -4.11 2.18
CA LEU A 140 -6.71 -4.99 2.62
C LEU A 140 -7.22 -4.50 3.98
N PRO A 141 -8.54 -4.51 4.23
CA PRO A 141 -9.07 -4.09 5.51
C PRO A 141 -8.50 -4.95 6.64
N ASP A 142 -8.18 -4.32 7.77
CA ASP A 142 -7.81 -5.03 8.99
C ASP A 142 -9.06 -5.67 9.61
N LEU A 143 -9.11 -7.00 9.57
CA LEU A 143 -10.20 -7.81 10.10
C LEU A 143 -9.85 -8.43 11.46
N THR A 144 -8.76 -8.01 12.12
CA THR A 144 -8.31 -8.58 13.39
C THR A 144 -9.43 -8.62 14.43
N SER A 145 -10.22 -7.55 14.52
CA SER A 145 -11.32 -7.46 15.48
C SER A 145 -12.48 -8.44 15.22
N ASP A 146 -12.67 -8.89 13.98
CA ASP A 146 -13.73 -9.84 13.62
C ASP A 146 -13.44 -11.24 14.17
N PHE A 147 -12.16 -11.56 14.36
CA PHE A 147 -11.70 -12.77 15.03
C PHE A 147 -11.69 -12.63 16.57
N LEU A 148 -11.87 -11.43 17.13
CA LEU A 148 -12.00 -11.19 18.58
C LEU A 148 -13.44 -11.30 19.08
N SER A 149 -14.43 -11.02 18.22
CA SER A 149 -15.84 -10.81 18.59
C SER A 149 -16.63 -12.10 18.88
N GLN A 150 -16.20 -12.87 19.88
CA GLN A 150 -17.00 -13.97 20.42
C GLN A 150 -18.16 -13.39 21.25
N GLY A 151 -19.37 -13.30 20.70
CA GLY A 151 -20.60 -13.28 21.51
C GLY A 151 -21.52 -12.05 21.44
N LYS A 152 -21.37 -11.13 20.49
CA LYS A 152 -22.39 -10.09 20.23
C LYS A 152 -23.16 -10.36 18.94
N SER A 153 -24.22 -11.17 19.04
CA SER A 153 -25.42 -11.23 18.19
C SER A 153 -25.35 -10.87 16.68
N GLY A 154 -24.21 -11.10 16.03
CA GLY A 154 -24.02 -11.09 14.59
C GLY A 154 -23.15 -12.29 14.25
N GLU A 155 -23.52 -13.06 13.23
CA GLU A 155 -22.71 -14.18 12.76
C GLU A 155 -21.42 -13.61 12.16
N SER A 156 -20.34 -13.54 12.95
CA SER A 156 -19.01 -13.32 12.38
C SER A 156 -18.67 -14.52 11.49
N SER A 157 -18.27 -14.24 10.26
CA SER A 157 -17.83 -15.26 9.31
C SER A 157 -16.43 -15.80 9.64
N ALA A 158 -15.73 -15.16 10.58
CA ALA A 158 -14.36 -15.45 10.99
C ALA A 158 -14.20 -16.87 11.58
N LYS A 159 -13.38 -17.70 10.93
CA LYS A 159 -13.11 -19.09 11.36
C LYS A 159 -11.65 -19.47 11.14
N VAL A 160 -11.04 -20.13 12.11
CA VAL A 160 -9.68 -20.68 11.96
C VAL A 160 -9.79 -22.15 11.53
N THR A 161 -9.18 -22.51 10.41
CA THR A 161 -9.17 -23.88 9.89
C THR A 161 -7.75 -24.42 9.91
N PHE A 162 -7.54 -25.51 10.63
CA PHE A 162 -6.30 -26.27 10.60
C PHE A 162 -6.38 -27.36 9.53
N ASN A 163 -5.40 -27.40 8.63
CA ASN A 163 -5.35 -28.36 7.51
C ASN A 163 -4.25 -29.39 7.75
N GLY A 164 -4.62 -30.59 8.22
CA GLY A 164 -3.65 -31.64 8.53
C GLY A 164 -2.78 -31.28 9.74
N LEU A 165 -1.47 -31.53 9.68
CA LEU A 165 -0.53 -31.25 10.77
C LEU A 165 0.39 -30.09 10.38
N GLY A 166 0.02 -28.88 10.79
CA GLY A 166 0.90 -27.71 10.69
C GLY A 166 0.57 -26.69 9.60
N GLN A 167 -0.66 -26.70 9.10
CA GLN A 167 -1.14 -25.64 8.21
C GLN A 167 -2.39 -25.01 8.79
N VAL A 168 -2.54 -23.71 8.59
CA VAL A 168 -3.70 -22.97 9.10
C VAL A 168 -4.19 -21.94 8.08
N THR A 169 -5.49 -21.69 8.11
CA THR A 169 -6.17 -20.69 7.28
C THR A 169 -7.14 -19.93 8.15
N LEU A 170 -7.01 -18.60 8.17
CA LEU A 170 -8.00 -17.70 8.76
C LEU A 170 -9.02 -17.37 7.69
N ASN A 171 -10.24 -17.89 7.82
CA ASN A 171 -11.31 -17.77 6.83
C ASN A 171 -12.21 -16.61 7.22
N HIS A 172 -12.59 -15.81 6.23
CA HIS A 172 -13.54 -14.71 6.35
C HIS A 172 -14.27 -14.52 5.01
N ASP A 173 -15.52 -14.07 5.01
CA ASP A 173 -16.30 -13.87 3.78
C ASP A 173 -15.72 -12.75 2.88
N GLU A 174 -14.96 -11.83 3.49
CA GLU A 174 -14.27 -10.73 2.83
C GLU A 174 -12.73 -10.92 2.87
N PRO A 175 -12.00 -10.52 1.80
CA PRO A 175 -10.55 -10.48 1.84
C PRO A 175 -10.10 -9.37 2.78
N GLY A 176 -9.09 -9.65 3.61
CA GLY A 176 -8.58 -8.73 4.61
C GLY A 176 -7.24 -9.21 5.18
N THR A 177 -6.75 -8.51 6.18
CA THR A 177 -5.58 -8.93 6.96
C THR A 177 -5.95 -9.18 8.41
N VAL A 178 -5.16 -10.01 9.10
CA VAL A 178 -5.32 -10.31 10.51
C VAL A 178 -3.94 -10.41 11.16
N ASP A 179 -3.78 -9.72 12.28
CA ASP A 179 -2.57 -9.82 13.10
C ASP A 179 -2.65 -11.04 14.02
N VAL A 180 -1.64 -11.90 13.92
CA VAL A 180 -1.60 -13.19 14.62
C VAL A 180 -0.25 -13.46 15.26
N GLN A 181 -0.26 -14.28 16.30
CA GLN A 181 0.91 -14.93 16.86
C GLN A 181 0.72 -16.45 16.74
N PHE A 182 1.69 -17.13 16.14
CA PHE A 182 1.67 -18.59 15.98
C PHE A 182 2.35 -19.29 17.14
N TYR A 183 1.78 -20.43 17.54
CA TYR A 183 2.39 -21.40 18.44
C TYR A 183 2.76 -22.60 17.60
N VAL A 184 4.04 -22.95 17.59
CA VAL A 184 4.62 -23.86 16.62
C VAL A 184 5.41 -24.94 17.34
N GLY A 185 5.05 -26.20 17.06
CA GLY A 185 5.73 -27.37 17.59
C GLY A 185 6.98 -27.72 16.78
N SER A 186 8.07 -28.06 17.46
CA SER A 186 9.39 -28.35 16.87
C SER A 186 9.46 -29.59 15.98
N LYS A 187 8.36 -30.35 15.82
CA LYS A 187 8.29 -31.55 14.98
C LYS A 187 6.94 -31.66 14.27
N THR A 188 6.97 -32.24 13.08
CA THR A 188 5.78 -32.68 12.35
C THR A 188 5.44 -34.15 12.60
N GLY A 189 4.16 -34.45 12.82
CA GLY A 189 3.64 -35.82 12.83
C GLY A 189 2.79 -36.16 14.06
N ALA A 190 1.81 -37.05 13.86
CA ALA A 190 0.98 -37.57 14.94
C ALA A 190 1.80 -38.41 15.92
N ASN A 191 1.41 -38.35 17.20
CA ASN A 191 1.99 -39.08 18.32
C ASN A 191 3.48 -38.82 18.58
N LYS A 192 4.03 -37.73 18.05
CA LYS A 192 5.39 -37.28 18.34
C LYS A 192 5.35 -36.19 19.39
N GLN A 193 6.03 -36.42 20.51
CA GLN A 193 6.22 -35.39 21.51
C GLN A 193 7.16 -34.30 20.97
N MET A 194 6.77 -33.04 21.16
CA MET A 194 7.45 -31.84 20.70
C MET A 194 7.38 -30.73 21.75
N SER A 195 8.39 -29.86 21.73
CA SER A 195 8.33 -28.56 22.41
C SER A 195 7.54 -27.57 21.55
N VAL A 196 6.94 -26.57 22.16
CA VAL A 196 6.19 -25.52 21.46
C VAL A 196 6.81 -24.17 21.73
N ASP A 197 7.13 -23.45 20.66
CA ASP A 197 7.65 -22.09 20.72
C ASP A 197 6.66 -21.11 20.08
N THR A 198 6.73 -19.85 20.50
CA THR A 198 5.97 -18.77 19.85
C THR A 198 6.77 -18.18 18.71
N HIS A 199 6.11 -17.99 17.57
CA HIS A 199 6.62 -17.17 16.50
C HIS A 199 6.33 -15.68 16.78
N PRO A 200 7.16 -14.74 16.29
CA PRO A 200 6.84 -13.31 16.34
C PRO A 200 5.47 -13.03 15.72
N SER A 201 4.78 -12.00 16.22
CA SER A 201 3.52 -11.58 15.64
C SER A 201 3.71 -11.11 14.20
N GLU A 202 2.78 -11.48 13.33
CA GLU A 202 2.79 -11.12 11.91
C GLU A 202 1.37 -10.86 11.39
N THR A 203 1.28 -10.01 10.37
CA THR A 203 0.04 -9.72 9.66
C THR A 203 -0.12 -10.68 8.49
N ILE A 204 -1.19 -11.47 8.49
CA ILE A 204 -1.47 -12.45 7.43
C ILE A 204 -2.74 -12.10 6.67
N LYS A 205 -2.84 -12.56 5.42
CA LYS A 205 -4.06 -12.39 4.61
C LYS A 205 -5.09 -13.45 4.95
N THR A 206 -6.37 -13.07 5.05
CA THR A 206 -7.47 -14.02 5.17
C THR A 206 -7.58 -14.89 3.92
N ASN A 207 -8.17 -16.08 4.07
CA ASN A 207 -8.40 -17.07 3.02
C ASN A 207 -7.13 -17.58 2.33
N GLN A 208 -5.95 -17.27 2.86
CA GLN A 208 -4.67 -17.82 2.43
C GLN A 208 -4.18 -18.89 3.40
N LYS A 209 -3.56 -19.93 2.84
CA LYS A 209 -2.91 -20.97 3.64
C LYS A 209 -1.58 -20.45 4.15
N VAL A 210 -1.42 -20.41 5.46
CA VAL A 210 -0.14 -20.23 6.11
C VAL A 210 0.46 -21.63 6.28
N SER A 211 1.55 -21.93 5.56
CA SER A 211 2.14 -23.28 5.49
C SER A 211 3.62 -23.27 5.11
N GLY A 212 4.32 -24.37 5.40
CA GLY A 212 5.40 -24.98 4.59
C GLY A 212 6.71 -24.19 4.47
N ASP A 213 6.64 -22.99 3.90
CA ASP A 213 7.78 -22.09 3.71
C ASP A 213 8.07 -21.30 4.99
N THR A 214 7.03 -20.94 5.75
CA THR A 214 7.17 -20.24 7.04
C THR A 214 7.66 -21.16 8.16
N PHE A 215 7.26 -22.44 8.14
CA PHE A 215 7.47 -23.40 9.23
C PHE A 215 8.05 -24.71 8.69
N THR A 216 9.33 -24.70 8.31
CA THR A 216 9.97 -25.87 7.68
C THR A 216 10.27 -26.95 8.73
N GLY A 217 9.54 -28.07 8.68
CA GLY A 217 9.73 -29.21 9.59
C GLY A 217 8.97 -29.10 10.92
N GLU A 218 8.19 -28.03 11.07
CA GLU A 218 7.45 -27.65 12.26
C GLU A 218 5.93 -27.76 12.04
N SER A 219 5.14 -27.64 13.11
CA SER A 219 3.68 -27.73 13.02
C SER A 219 2.99 -26.66 13.85
N VAL A 220 2.14 -25.86 13.22
CA VAL A 220 1.23 -24.94 13.93
C VAL A 220 0.33 -25.72 14.90
N VAL A 221 0.52 -25.46 16.19
CA VAL A 221 -0.25 -25.99 17.32
C VAL A 221 -1.41 -25.07 17.66
N GLY A 222 -1.22 -23.76 17.51
CA GLY A 222 -2.26 -22.78 17.80
C GLY A 222 -2.01 -21.43 17.15
N VAL A 223 -3.06 -20.62 17.11
CA VAL A 223 -3.03 -19.25 16.61
C VAL A 223 -3.69 -18.34 17.63
N ARG A 224 -2.97 -17.32 18.09
CA ARG A 224 -3.51 -16.24 18.92
C ARG A 224 -3.72 -15.02 18.03
N ILE A 225 -4.89 -14.39 18.16
CA ILE A 225 -5.19 -13.14 17.46
C ILE A 225 -4.63 -11.98 18.29
N ALA A 226 -3.99 -11.01 17.64
CA ALA A 226 -3.44 -9.85 18.33
C ALA A 226 -4.54 -9.10 19.11
N GLY A 227 -4.20 -8.64 20.32
CA GLY A 227 -5.18 -8.02 21.22
C GLY A 227 -6.16 -8.98 21.90
N SER A 228 -6.00 -10.29 21.71
CA SER A 228 -6.75 -11.34 22.41
C SER A 228 -5.88 -12.10 23.39
N ASP A 229 -6.47 -12.60 24.47
CA ASP A 229 -5.89 -13.67 25.31
C ASP A 229 -6.43 -15.06 24.94
N ALA A 230 -7.15 -15.15 23.82
CA ALA A 230 -7.72 -16.39 23.33
C ALA A 230 -6.86 -17.02 22.22
N ILE A 231 -6.64 -18.33 22.32
CA ILE A 231 -5.88 -19.15 21.37
C ILE A 231 -6.82 -20.10 20.63
N TYR A 232 -6.80 -20.07 19.31
CA TYR A 232 -7.37 -21.11 18.47
C TYR A 232 -6.41 -22.28 18.47
N LEU A 233 -6.74 -23.33 19.22
CA LEU A 233 -5.90 -24.51 19.35
C LEU A 233 -6.23 -25.55 18.29
N HIS A 234 -5.20 -26.18 17.73
CA HIS A 234 -5.37 -27.26 16.77
C HIS A 234 -6.23 -28.39 17.37
N PRO A 235 -7.31 -28.86 16.70
CA PRO A 235 -8.27 -29.82 17.30
C PRO A 235 -7.67 -31.14 17.78
N SER A 236 -6.59 -31.57 17.13
CA SER A 236 -5.88 -32.81 17.47
C SER A 236 -4.72 -32.61 18.45
N TRP A 237 -4.48 -31.39 18.94
CA TRP A 237 -3.43 -31.14 19.92
C TRP A 237 -3.82 -31.67 21.30
N ASN A 238 -2.87 -32.34 21.95
CA ASN A 238 -2.98 -32.87 23.29
C ASN A 238 -1.88 -32.24 24.15
N GLN A 239 -2.30 -31.33 25.04
CA GLN A 239 -1.41 -30.58 25.92
C GLN A 239 -0.66 -31.50 26.90
N ASP A 240 -1.35 -32.42 27.56
CA ASP A 240 -0.74 -33.33 28.55
C ASP A 240 0.36 -34.22 27.94
N GLY A 241 0.22 -34.55 26.64
CA GLY A 241 1.18 -35.35 25.89
C GLY A 241 2.15 -34.56 25.03
N CYS A 242 2.02 -33.23 24.97
CA CYS A 242 2.77 -32.32 24.09
C CYS A 242 2.91 -32.84 22.66
N LYS A 243 1.79 -33.27 22.07
CA LYS A 243 1.75 -33.96 20.78
C LYS A 243 0.39 -33.81 20.09
N PHE A 244 0.35 -34.10 18.79
CA PHE A 244 -0.93 -34.35 18.12
C PHE A 244 -1.39 -35.80 18.32
N ASP A 245 -2.62 -36.02 18.77
CA ASP A 245 -3.19 -37.36 18.92
C ASP A 245 -3.38 -38.06 17.56
N ASN A 246 -3.72 -37.30 16.53
CA ASN A 246 -3.92 -37.78 15.17
C ASN A 246 -3.48 -36.73 14.13
N GLY A 247 -3.42 -37.15 12.86
CA GLY A 247 -2.97 -36.28 11.76
C GLY A 247 -4.06 -35.46 11.06
N SER A 248 -5.27 -35.41 11.63
CA SER A 248 -6.39 -34.67 11.06
C SER A 248 -6.45 -33.26 11.62
N GLY A 249 -6.78 -32.30 10.75
CA GLY A 249 -7.10 -30.93 11.13
C GLY A 249 -8.60 -30.74 11.35
N GLY A 250 -9.04 -29.50 11.44
CA GLY A 250 -10.45 -29.16 11.60
C GLY A 250 -10.71 -27.67 11.74
N ILE A 251 -11.98 -27.31 11.78
CA ILE A 251 -12.43 -25.92 11.94
C ILE A 251 -12.60 -25.62 13.43
N VAL A 252 -11.98 -24.54 13.87
CA VAL A 252 -12.08 -24.02 15.23
C VAL A 252 -12.76 -22.66 15.17
N SER A 253 -14.00 -22.62 15.63
CA SER A 253 -14.79 -21.38 15.69
C SER A 253 -14.81 -20.75 17.08
N ARG A 254 -14.30 -21.45 18.10
CA ARG A 254 -14.22 -20.96 19.48
C ARG A 254 -12.79 -21.15 20.00
N PRO A 255 -12.04 -20.08 20.27
CA PRO A 255 -10.73 -20.18 20.88
C PRO A 255 -10.86 -20.55 22.36
N ALA A 256 -9.81 -21.15 22.91
CA ALA A 256 -9.65 -21.39 24.34
C ALA A 256 -8.96 -20.17 25.00
N SER A 257 -9.17 -19.97 26.31
CA SER A 257 -8.39 -18.99 27.06
C SER A 257 -6.95 -19.46 27.22
N ILE A 258 -5.96 -18.57 27.09
CA ILE A 258 -4.56 -18.89 27.39
C ILE A 258 -4.35 -19.26 28.86
N GLU A 259 -5.21 -18.76 29.77
CA GLU A 259 -5.19 -19.13 31.18
C GLU A 259 -5.60 -20.61 31.40
N ASP A 260 -6.40 -21.16 30.49
CA ASP A 260 -6.86 -22.55 30.56
C ASP A 260 -5.92 -23.50 29.79
N ILE A 261 -5.26 -22.99 28.75
CA ILE A 261 -4.38 -23.74 27.86
C ILE A 261 -3.21 -22.84 27.42
N ASP A 262 -2.00 -23.16 27.89
CA ASP A 262 -0.77 -22.55 27.40
C ASP A 262 0.10 -23.59 26.67
N PRO A 263 0.10 -23.60 25.32
CA PRO A 263 0.90 -24.54 24.56
C PRO A 263 2.40 -24.51 24.87
N ILE A 264 2.94 -23.40 25.40
CA ILE A 264 4.38 -23.24 25.72
C ILE A 264 4.79 -24.05 26.96
N GLU A 265 3.84 -24.53 27.77
CA GLU A 265 4.16 -25.46 28.86
C GLU A 265 4.62 -26.86 28.34
N CYS A 266 4.64 -27.03 27.01
CA CYS A 266 5.33 -28.06 26.27
C CYS A 266 6.67 -27.55 25.71
#